data_AF-A0A2S8YVV0-F1
#
_entry.id   AF-A0A2S8YVV0-F1
#
_cell.length_a   1.000
_cell.length_b   1.000
_cell.length_c   1.000
_cell.angle_alpha   90.00
_cell.angle_beta   90.00
_cell.angle_gamma   90.00
#
_symmetry.space_group_name_H-M   'P 1'
#
loop_
_entity.id
_entity.type
_entity.pdbx_description
1 polymer ?
#
loop_
_entity_poly.entity_id
_entity_poly.type
_entity_poly.pdbx_seq_one_letter_code
_entity_poly.pdbx_strand_id
1 'polypeptide(L)'
;MVSIRSFYHPIHAAILWCNLAEHEQEILRVNLSHPGSLLKHFPQWPFLHVYAERIYDAILCGELPATYLGRPITSDNQADRVDWSIRHADLRVWFVRNYPDERPAFLFPQLVDHAECVSLTTHLALQAEQNAAMRTIENMRRTHATTVADLEALTALNKTLSARLDAFGIPSEASESMQNMLVGAVLEVTLGKSKSGKVQSIYSNQAALVEAITLRFPGVSGLSKSTLDRRFADARRQLAQSART
;
A
#
# COMPACT_ATOMS: atom_id res chain seq x y z
N MET A 1 33.63 -11.39 -34.18
CA MET A 1 32.39 -10.61 -33.93
C MET A 1 31.30 -11.16 -34.83
N VAL A 2 30.18 -11.63 -34.27
CA VAL A 2 29.06 -12.14 -35.07
C VAL A 2 28.31 -10.93 -35.66
N SER A 3 28.35 -10.78 -36.97
CA SER A 3 27.61 -9.72 -37.67
C SER A 3 26.14 -10.13 -37.77
N ILE A 4 25.25 -9.36 -37.12
CA ILE A 4 23.81 -9.59 -37.22
C ILE A 4 23.35 -9.11 -38.59
N ARG A 5 22.96 -10.04 -39.46
CA ARG A 5 22.43 -9.72 -40.79
C ARG A 5 20.90 -9.61 -40.73
N SER A 6 20.31 -8.67 -41.48
CA SER A 6 18.85 -8.55 -41.59
C SER A 6 18.22 -9.72 -42.35
N PHE A 7 19.00 -10.33 -43.25
CA PHE A 7 18.60 -11.48 -44.07
C PHE A 7 19.71 -12.53 -44.07
N TYR A 8 19.31 -13.79 -44.10
CA TYR A 8 20.20 -14.93 -44.20
C TYR A 8 19.85 -15.77 -45.42
N HIS A 9 20.87 -16.19 -46.18
CA HIS A 9 20.69 -17.28 -47.12
C HIS A 9 20.55 -18.60 -46.33
N PRO A 10 19.68 -19.55 -46.73
CA PRO A 10 19.50 -20.82 -46.04
C PRO A 10 20.82 -21.55 -45.66
N ILE A 11 21.75 -21.69 -46.62
CA ILE A 11 23.06 -22.29 -46.32
C ILE A 11 23.87 -21.48 -45.30
N HIS A 12 23.88 -20.15 -45.36
CA HIS A 12 24.60 -19.32 -44.38
C HIS A 12 24.03 -19.51 -42.98
N ALA A 13 22.69 -19.60 -42.85
CA ALA A 13 22.05 -19.89 -41.58
C ALA A 13 22.46 -21.27 -41.02
N ALA A 14 22.56 -22.29 -41.88
CA ALA A 14 23.02 -23.62 -41.48
C ALA A 14 24.50 -23.62 -41.01
N ILE A 15 25.38 -22.92 -41.73
CA ILE A 15 26.79 -22.76 -41.35
C ILE A 15 26.92 -22.09 -39.98
N LEU A 16 26.17 -21.00 -39.77
CA LEU A 16 26.16 -20.28 -38.50
C LEU A 16 25.56 -21.10 -37.36
N TRP A 17 24.55 -21.93 -37.64
CA TRP A 17 23.99 -22.86 -36.67
C TRP A 17 25.01 -23.93 -36.24
N CYS A 18 25.84 -24.42 -37.17
CA CYS A 18 26.94 -25.35 -36.85
C CYS A 18 28.18 -24.68 -36.24
N ASN A 19 28.18 -23.35 -36.02
CA ASN A 19 29.37 -22.58 -35.62
C ASN A 19 30.56 -22.70 -36.59
N LEU A 20 30.29 -22.89 -37.88
CA LEU A 20 31.32 -23.07 -38.93
C LEU A 20 31.63 -21.78 -39.70
N ALA A 21 31.50 -20.62 -39.04
CA ALA A 21 31.65 -19.32 -39.69
C ALA A 21 33.04 -19.13 -40.34
N GLU A 22 34.10 -19.70 -39.77
CA GLU A 22 35.46 -19.64 -40.30
C GLU A 22 35.63 -20.42 -41.62
N HIS A 23 34.76 -21.39 -41.88
CA HIS A 23 34.78 -22.24 -43.07
C HIS A 23 33.73 -21.84 -44.11
N GLU A 24 33.03 -20.70 -43.94
CA GLU A 24 31.95 -20.23 -44.83
C GLU A 24 32.42 -20.21 -46.30
N GLN A 25 33.60 -19.65 -46.57
CA GLN A 25 34.14 -19.53 -47.93
C GLN A 25 34.51 -20.88 -48.57
N GLU A 26 34.88 -21.89 -47.76
CA GLU A 26 35.20 -23.22 -48.24
C GLU A 26 33.92 -23.98 -48.63
N ILE A 27 32.90 -23.87 -47.77
CA ILE A 27 31.61 -24.55 -47.95
C ILE A 27 30.86 -24.01 -49.16
N LEU A 28 30.91 -22.70 -49.39
CA LEU A 28 30.21 -22.04 -50.51
C LEU A 28 30.81 -22.35 -51.90
N ARG A 29 32.00 -22.94 -51.98
CA ARG A 29 32.61 -23.35 -53.26
C ARG A 29 31.97 -24.61 -53.84
N VAL A 30 31.25 -25.37 -53.03
CA VAL A 30 30.60 -26.62 -53.47
C VAL A 30 29.25 -26.29 -54.10
N ASN A 31 28.88 -27.03 -55.14
CA ASN A 31 27.56 -26.90 -55.74
C ASN A 31 26.47 -27.47 -54.80
N LEU A 32 25.61 -26.58 -54.31
CA LEU A 32 24.54 -26.86 -53.35
C LEU A 32 23.17 -27.14 -54.00
N SER A 33 23.10 -27.23 -55.33
CA SER A 33 21.84 -27.44 -56.05
C SER A 33 21.20 -28.81 -55.74
N HIS A 34 21.98 -29.78 -55.27
CA HIS A 34 21.50 -31.14 -54.98
C HIS A 34 21.54 -31.46 -53.47
N PRO A 35 20.44 -32.01 -52.92
CA PRO A 35 20.43 -32.56 -51.56
C PRO A 35 21.54 -33.60 -51.36
N GLY A 36 22.22 -33.53 -50.22
CA GLY A 36 23.31 -34.47 -49.87
C GLY A 36 24.68 -34.18 -50.50
N SER A 37 24.83 -33.15 -51.34
CA SER A 37 26.15 -32.71 -51.82
C SER A 37 27.08 -32.31 -50.68
N LEU A 38 26.56 -31.68 -49.64
CA LEU A 38 27.33 -31.25 -48.46
C LEU A 38 27.94 -32.44 -47.72
N LEU A 39 27.20 -33.52 -47.53
CA LEU A 39 27.69 -34.71 -46.81
C LEU A 39 28.82 -35.42 -47.59
N LYS A 40 28.76 -35.40 -48.92
CA LYS A 40 29.80 -36.00 -49.78
C LYS A 40 31.12 -35.22 -49.75
N HIS A 41 31.05 -33.88 -49.74
CA HIS A 41 32.23 -33.03 -49.79
C HIS A 41 32.80 -32.72 -48.40
N PHE A 42 31.96 -32.70 -47.37
CA PHE A 42 32.34 -32.36 -45.99
C PHE A 42 31.87 -33.43 -44.99
N PRO A 43 32.37 -34.67 -45.08
CA PRO A 43 32.01 -35.74 -44.14
C PRO A 43 32.39 -35.42 -42.69
N GLN A 44 33.36 -34.53 -42.46
CA GLN A 44 33.78 -34.07 -41.15
C GLN A 44 32.72 -33.23 -40.41
N TRP A 45 31.73 -32.69 -41.12
CA TRP A 45 30.66 -31.87 -40.55
C TRP A 45 29.28 -32.48 -40.82
N PRO A 46 28.95 -33.62 -40.21
CA PRO A 46 27.69 -34.32 -40.46
C PRO A 46 26.47 -33.46 -40.10
N PHE A 47 26.54 -32.57 -39.10
CA PHE A 47 25.38 -31.73 -38.76
C PHE A 47 25.08 -30.63 -39.79
N LEU A 48 26.06 -30.24 -40.62
CA LEU A 48 25.88 -29.19 -41.62
C LEU A 48 24.83 -29.58 -42.66
N HIS A 49 24.88 -30.82 -43.17
CA HIS A 49 23.86 -31.28 -44.12
C HIS A 49 22.49 -31.40 -43.46
N VAL A 50 22.42 -31.92 -42.22
CA VAL A 50 21.15 -32.08 -41.49
C VAL A 50 20.48 -30.73 -41.27
N TYR A 51 21.22 -29.72 -40.82
CA TYR A 51 20.67 -28.40 -40.52
C TYR A 51 20.31 -27.65 -41.80
N ALA A 52 21.09 -27.78 -42.87
CA ALA A 52 20.73 -27.24 -44.17
C ALA A 52 19.41 -27.83 -44.68
N GLU A 53 19.27 -29.16 -44.68
CA GLU A 53 18.04 -29.81 -45.11
C GLU A 53 16.84 -29.43 -44.23
N ARG A 54 17.00 -29.31 -42.91
CA ARG A 54 15.93 -28.83 -42.01
C ARG A 54 15.44 -27.43 -42.38
N ILE A 55 16.35 -26.52 -42.72
CA ILE A 55 15.97 -25.15 -43.13
C ILE A 55 15.27 -25.18 -44.48
N TYR A 56 15.79 -25.93 -45.46
CA TYR A 56 15.16 -26.03 -46.78
C TYR A 56 13.78 -26.71 -46.70
N ASP A 57 13.65 -27.77 -45.92
CA ASP A 57 12.40 -28.49 -45.68
C ASP A 57 11.36 -27.58 -45.01
N ALA A 58 11.75 -26.84 -43.97
CA ALA A 58 10.86 -25.87 -43.32
C ALA A 58 10.35 -24.78 -44.27
N ILE A 59 11.17 -24.35 -45.24
CA ILE A 59 10.74 -23.39 -46.28
C ILE A 59 9.74 -24.04 -47.23
N LEU A 60 10.04 -25.25 -47.73
CA LEU A 60 9.19 -25.98 -48.67
C LEU A 60 7.83 -26.36 -48.06
N CYS A 61 7.81 -26.73 -46.78
CA CYS A 61 6.61 -27.04 -46.00
C CYS A 61 5.84 -25.78 -45.55
N GLY A 62 6.38 -24.58 -45.79
CA GLY A 62 5.75 -23.31 -45.42
C GLY A 62 5.83 -22.96 -43.93
N GLU A 63 6.62 -23.67 -43.14
CA GLU A 63 6.86 -23.37 -41.73
C GLU A 63 7.78 -22.17 -41.52
N LEU A 64 8.72 -21.95 -42.45
CA LEU A 64 9.68 -20.86 -42.43
C LEU A 64 9.48 -19.95 -43.65
N PRO A 65 8.95 -18.72 -43.45
CA PRO A 65 8.81 -17.76 -44.53
C PRO A 65 10.17 -17.39 -45.14
N ALA A 66 10.29 -17.55 -46.46
CA ALA A 66 11.44 -17.13 -47.23
C ALA A 66 11.02 -16.28 -48.44
N THR A 67 11.96 -15.48 -48.93
CA THR A 67 11.79 -14.60 -50.08
C THR A 67 12.80 -14.90 -51.18
N TYR A 68 12.37 -14.76 -52.42
CA TYR A 68 13.18 -14.78 -53.64
C TYR A 68 13.07 -13.41 -54.30
N LEU A 69 14.18 -12.70 -54.49
CA LEU A 69 14.22 -11.33 -55.05
C LEU A 69 13.18 -10.37 -54.42
N GLY A 70 12.96 -10.49 -53.10
CA GLY A 70 12.01 -9.67 -52.34
C GLY A 70 10.54 -10.10 -52.42
N ARG A 71 10.21 -11.19 -53.12
CA ARG A 71 8.85 -11.78 -53.19
C ARG A 71 8.78 -13.04 -52.32
N PRO A 72 7.64 -13.34 -51.66
CA PRO A 72 7.50 -14.57 -50.88
C PRO A 72 7.61 -15.80 -51.78
N ILE A 73 8.31 -16.84 -51.30
CA ILE A 73 8.37 -18.14 -51.96
C ILE A 73 7.05 -18.86 -51.70
N THR A 74 6.42 -19.32 -52.78
CA THR A 74 5.23 -20.18 -52.74
C THR A 74 5.61 -21.56 -53.29
N SER A 75 4.82 -22.59 -52.97
CA SER A 75 5.07 -23.97 -53.41
C SER A 75 5.12 -24.14 -54.94
N ASP A 76 4.57 -23.18 -55.69
CA ASP A 76 4.57 -23.16 -57.16
C ASP A 76 5.79 -22.43 -57.77
N ASN A 77 6.62 -21.75 -56.96
CA ASN A 77 7.78 -21.03 -57.46
C ASN A 77 8.97 -21.96 -57.69
N GLN A 78 9.40 -22.12 -58.94
CA GLN A 78 10.64 -22.82 -59.33
C GLN A 78 11.90 -21.96 -59.13
N ALA A 79 11.97 -21.21 -58.02
CA ALA A 79 13.13 -20.38 -57.71
C ALA A 79 14.32 -21.25 -57.29
N ASP A 80 15.50 -21.00 -57.86
CA ASP A 80 16.72 -21.70 -57.47
C ASP A 80 17.06 -21.40 -56.00
N ARG A 81 17.54 -22.41 -55.28
CA ARG A 81 17.89 -22.34 -53.84
C ARG A 81 18.93 -21.25 -53.56
N VAL A 82 19.73 -20.89 -54.56
CA VAL A 82 20.81 -19.90 -54.51
C VAL A 82 20.30 -18.46 -54.28
N ASP A 83 19.05 -18.19 -54.64
CA ASP A 83 18.48 -16.85 -54.55
C ASP A 83 17.51 -16.69 -53.36
N TRP A 84 17.46 -17.70 -52.48
CA TRP A 84 16.56 -17.70 -51.33
C TRP A 84 17.14 -16.85 -50.20
N SER A 85 16.26 -16.11 -49.54
CA SER A 85 16.59 -15.26 -48.41
C SER A 85 15.54 -15.40 -47.32
N ILE A 86 15.99 -15.48 -46.07
CA ILE A 86 15.13 -15.60 -44.90
C ILE A 86 15.33 -14.35 -44.06
N ARG A 87 14.25 -13.71 -43.61
CA ARG A 87 14.38 -12.58 -42.68
C ARG A 87 14.86 -13.06 -41.33
N HIS A 88 15.73 -12.27 -40.70
CA HIS A 88 16.22 -12.55 -39.35
C HIS A 88 15.08 -12.81 -38.35
N ALA A 89 14.02 -11.99 -38.39
CA ALA A 89 12.89 -12.13 -37.49
C ALA A 89 12.15 -13.47 -37.66
N ASP A 90 11.91 -13.88 -38.91
CA ASP A 90 11.20 -15.14 -39.21
C ASP A 90 12.05 -16.34 -38.80
N LEU A 91 13.34 -16.31 -39.12
CA LEU A 91 14.29 -17.34 -38.69
C LEU A 91 14.33 -17.46 -37.15
N ARG A 92 14.36 -16.32 -36.45
CA ARG A 92 14.37 -16.30 -34.98
C ARG A 92 13.08 -16.88 -34.39
N VAL A 93 11.92 -16.55 -34.96
CA VAL A 93 10.62 -17.11 -34.51
C VAL A 93 10.56 -18.62 -34.76
N TRP A 94 11.05 -19.09 -35.90
CA TRP A 94 11.09 -20.52 -36.23
C TRP A 94 11.99 -21.29 -35.25
N PHE A 95 13.15 -20.75 -34.88
CA PHE A 95 14.02 -21.35 -33.87
C PHE A 95 13.35 -21.46 -32.49
N VAL A 96 12.71 -20.38 -32.01
CA VAL A 96 12.02 -20.39 -30.70
C VAL A 96 10.93 -21.46 -30.65
N ARG A 97 10.27 -21.75 -31.78
CA ARG A 97 9.18 -22.73 -31.87
C ARG A 97 9.67 -24.17 -31.98
N ASN A 98 10.63 -24.42 -32.88
CA ASN A 98 11.01 -25.78 -33.27
C ASN A 98 12.26 -26.30 -32.55
N TYR A 99 13.12 -25.40 -32.06
CA TYR A 99 14.38 -25.74 -31.40
C TYR A 99 14.61 -24.85 -30.16
N PRO A 100 13.73 -24.88 -29.15
CA PRO A 100 13.80 -23.97 -27.99
C PRO A 100 15.08 -24.14 -27.16
N ASP A 101 15.67 -25.33 -27.19
CA ASP A 101 16.92 -25.69 -26.50
C ASP A 101 18.16 -25.27 -27.29
N GLU A 102 18.04 -25.07 -28.60
CA GLU A 102 19.14 -24.63 -29.46
C GLU A 102 19.03 -23.12 -29.69
N ARG A 103 19.96 -22.36 -29.10
CA ARG A 103 20.02 -20.89 -29.23
C ARG A 103 21.31 -20.45 -29.92
N PRO A 104 21.37 -20.48 -31.26
CA PRO A 104 22.54 -20.03 -31.99
C PRO A 104 22.86 -18.57 -31.66
N ALA A 105 24.12 -18.28 -31.37
CA ALA A 105 24.58 -16.96 -30.95
C ALA A 105 24.31 -15.85 -31.98
N PHE A 106 24.17 -16.21 -33.27
CA PHE A 106 23.86 -15.26 -34.34
C PHE A 106 22.40 -14.79 -34.38
N LEU A 107 21.47 -15.56 -33.79
CA LEU A 107 20.04 -15.21 -33.67
C LEU A 107 19.68 -14.71 -32.28
N PHE A 108 20.36 -15.28 -31.28
CA PHE A 108 20.23 -14.95 -29.88
C PHE A 108 21.61 -14.52 -29.39
N PRO A 109 22.04 -13.28 -29.71
CA PRO A 109 23.23 -12.73 -29.09
C PRO A 109 23.05 -12.91 -27.58
N GLN A 110 24.10 -13.39 -26.91
CA GLN A 110 24.13 -13.32 -25.45
C GLN A 110 24.01 -11.83 -25.13
N LEU A 111 22.81 -11.39 -24.73
CA LEU A 111 22.63 -10.04 -24.24
C LEU A 111 23.64 -9.89 -23.11
N VAL A 112 24.35 -8.75 -23.11
CA VAL A 112 25.13 -8.31 -21.96
C VAL A 112 24.26 -8.54 -20.72
N ASP A 113 24.82 -9.18 -19.70
CA ASP A 113 24.11 -9.61 -18.50
C ASP A 113 23.14 -8.53 -17.99
N HIS A 114 21.85 -8.71 -18.30
CA HIS A 114 20.78 -7.81 -17.88
C HIS A 114 20.16 -8.29 -16.57
N ALA A 115 20.80 -9.22 -15.84
CA ALA A 115 20.34 -9.61 -14.50
C ALA A 115 20.22 -8.38 -13.56
N GLU A 116 21.03 -7.34 -13.79
CA GLU A 116 20.95 -6.06 -13.06
C GLU A 116 19.98 -5.04 -13.69
N CYS A 117 19.46 -5.29 -14.90
CA CYS A 117 18.55 -4.36 -15.57
C CYS A 117 17.11 -4.59 -15.11
N VAL A 118 16.53 -3.58 -14.47
CA VAL A 118 15.11 -3.57 -14.12
C VAL A 118 14.29 -3.53 -15.41
N SER A 119 13.39 -4.51 -15.58
CA SER A 119 12.51 -4.55 -16.75
C SER A 119 11.61 -3.32 -16.79
N LEU A 120 11.30 -2.82 -18.00
CA LEU A 120 10.43 -1.65 -18.18
C LEU A 120 9.08 -1.84 -17.49
N THR A 121 8.53 -3.05 -17.49
CA THR A 121 7.26 -3.38 -16.83
C THR A 121 7.38 -3.26 -15.31
N THR A 122 8.48 -3.73 -14.72
CA THR A 122 8.76 -3.57 -13.28
C THR A 122 8.86 -2.09 -12.91
N HIS A 123 9.56 -1.28 -13.71
CA HIS A 123 9.67 0.16 -13.47
C HIS A 123 8.30 0.86 -13.50
N LEU A 124 7.47 0.55 -14.51
CA LEU A 124 6.13 1.13 -14.63
C LEU A 124 5.21 0.72 -13.47
N ALA A 125 5.31 -0.52 -12.98
CA ALA A 125 4.56 -0.99 -11.82
C ALA A 125 4.96 -0.21 -10.55
N LEU A 126 6.26 -0.08 -10.28
CA LEU A 126 6.78 0.70 -9.15
C LEU A 126 6.36 2.17 -9.22
N GLN A 127 6.37 2.76 -10.42
CA GLN A 127 5.92 4.13 -10.63
C GLN A 127 4.41 4.28 -10.33
N ALA A 128 3.59 3.30 -10.73
CA ALA A 128 2.16 3.31 -10.42
C ALA A 128 1.90 3.21 -8.90
N GLU A 129 2.64 2.35 -8.21
CA GLU A 129 2.58 2.21 -6.75
C GLU A 129 3.00 3.50 -6.03
N GLN A 130 4.11 4.10 -6.44
CA GLN A 130 4.57 5.39 -5.90
C GLN A 130 3.48 6.48 -6.06
N ASN A 131 2.87 6.56 -7.24
CA ASN A 131 1.79 7.49 -7.52
C ASN A 131 0.53 7.23 -6.68
N ALA A 132 0.23 5.97 -6.36
CA ALA A 132 -0.88 5.61 -5.47
C ALA A 132 -0.58 5.97 -4.00
N ALA A 133 0.66 5.71 -3.55
CA ALA A 133 1.11 6.06 -2.21
C ALA A 133 1.08 7.59 -1.99
N MET A 134 1.55 8.38 -2.95
CA MET A 134 1.50 9.85 -2.87
C MET A 134 0.06 10.37 -2.76
N ARG A 135 -0.87 9.81 -3.54
CA ARG A 135 -2.30 10.16 -3.45
C ARG A 135 -2.89 9.85 -2.07
N THR A 136 -2.48 8.73 -1.48
CA THR A 136 -2.94 8.32 -0.14
C THR A 136 -2.40 9.26 0.93
N ILE A 137 -1.11 9.62 0.88
CA ILE A 137 -0.49 10.57 1.81
C ILE A 137 -1.19 11.93 1.74
N GLU A 138 -1.47 12.42 0.53
CA GLU A 138 -2.15 13.70 0.34
C GLU A 138 -3.58 13.67 0.91
N ASN A 139 -4.31 12.57 0.72
CA ASN A 139 -5.63 12.40 1.31
C ASN A 139 -5.57 12.38 2.85
N MET A 140 -4.61 11.64 3.42
CA MET A 140 -4.39 11.59 4.86
C MET A 140 -4.06 12.98 5.42
N ARG A 141 -3.21 13.76 4.75
CA ARG A 141 -2.90 15.14 5.15
C ARG A 141 -4.14 16.04 5.18
N ARG A 142 -5.01 15.92 4.18
CA ARG A 142 -6.29 16.68 4.18
C ARG A 142 -7.18 16.28 5.33
N THR A 143 -7.39 14.97 5.53
CA THR A 143 -8.21 14.50 6.65
C THR A 143 -7.64 14.95 8.00
N HIS A 144 -6.31 14.90 8.17
CA HIS A 144 -5.65 15.37 9.37
C HIS A 144 -5.88 16.87 9.58
N ALA A 145 -5.72 17.70 8.55
CA ALA A 145 -5.97 19.13 8.62
C ALA A 145 -7.42 19.44 9.03
N THR A 146 -8.41 18.72 8.48
CA THR A 146 -9.81 18.85 8.89
C THR A 146 -10.01 18.46 10.35
N THR A 147 -9.47 17.31 10.78
CA THR A 147 -9.62 16.88 12.19
C THR A 147 -8.97 17.83 13.19
N VAL A 148 -7.84 18.46 12.83
CA VAL A 148 -7.20 19.47 13.68
C VAL A 148 -8.09 20.71 13.78
N ALA A 149 -8.67 21.19 12.68
CA ALA A 149 -9.61 22.31 12.70
C ALA A 149 -10.85 22.01 13.56
N ASP A 150 -11.38 20.78 13.48
CA ASP A 150 -12.53 20.36 14.30
C ASP A 150 -12.16 20.33 15.80
N LEU A 151 -10.96 19.85 16.14
CA LEU A 151 -10.46 19.87 17.52
C LEU A 151 -10.28 21.29 18.04
N GLU A 152 -9.75 22.20 17.23
CA GLU A 152 -9.64 23.62 17.58
C GLU A 152 -11.02 24.26 17.82
N ALA A 153 -12.01 23.94 16.99
CA ALA A 153 -13.38 24.41 17.16
C ALA A 153 -14.02 23.85 18.45
N LEU A 154 -13.87 22.55 18.72
CA LEU A 154 -14.39 21.91 19.93
C LEU A 154 -13.73 22.44 21.19
N THR A 155 -12.41 22.66 21.18
CA THR A 155 -11.70 23.23 22.33
C THR A 155 -12.13 24.68 22.60
N ALA A 156 -12.36 25.48 21.56
CA ALA A 156 -12.92 26.83 21.71
C ALA A 156 -14.35 26.82 22.28
N LEU A 157 -15.19 25.89 21.84
CA LEU A 157 -16.54 25.72 22.36
C LEU A 157 -16.53 25.26 23.83
N ASN A 158 -15.66 24.31 24.18
CA ASN A 158 -15.50 23.84 25.55
C ASN A 158 -15.05 24.97 26.49
N LYS A 159 -14.06 25.78 26.09
CA LYS A 159 -13.67 27.00 26.85
C LYS A 159 -14.84 27.95 27.06
N THR A 160 -15.67 28.15 26.04
CA THR A 160 -16.85 29.01 26.12
C THR A 160 -17.90 28.44 27.08
N LEU A 161 -18.15 27.14 27.03
CA LEU A 161 -19.08 26.45 27.94
C LEU A 161 -18.57 26.48 29.37
N SER A 162 -17.28 26.23 29.59
CA SER A 162 -16.65 26.35 30.92
C SER A 162 -16.83 27.76 31.48
N ALA A 163 -16.52 28.80 30.70
CA ALA A 163 -16.70 30.18 31.12
C ALA A 163 -18.18 30.52 31.42
N ARG A 164 -19.14 29.93 30.68
CA ARG A 164 -20.57 30.06 30.99
C ARG A 164 -20.93 29.35 32.30
N LEU A 165 -20.46 28.14 32.53
CA LEU A 165 -20.70 27.40 33.78
C LEU A 165 -20.14 28.15 34.99
N ASP A 166 -18.93 28.71 34.86
CA ASP A 166 -18.32 29.57 35.88
C ASP A 166 -19.18 30.82 36.13
N ALA A 167 -19.71 31.45 35.07
CA ALA A 167 -20.60 32.61 35.18
C ALA A 167 -21.98 32.28 35.79
N PHE A 168 -22.50 31.08 35.55
CA PHE A 168 -23.71 30.57 36.22
C PHE A 168 -23.47 30.22 37.69
N GLY A 169 -22.23 30.29 38.17
CA GLY A 169 -21.88 30.05 39.56
C GLY A 169 -22.22 28.64 40.02
N ILE A 170 -22.32 27.67 39.08
CA ILE A 170 -22.55 26.27 39.41
C ILE A 170 -21.34 25.82 40.23
N PRO A 171 -21.51 25.51 41.52
CA PRO A 171 -20.39 25.13 42.36
C PRO A 171 -19.74 23.88 41.77
N SER A 172 -18.41 23.87 41.64
CA SER A 172 -17.71 22.61 41.38
C SER A 172 -18.06 21.60 42.48
N GLU A 173 -17.96 20.30 42.23
CA GLU A 173 -18.21 19.29 43.27
C GLU A 173 -17.37 19.54 44.54
N ALA A 174 -16.17 20.10 44.39
CA ALA A 174 -15.32 20.54 45.49
C ALA A 174 -15.91 21.72 46.27
N SER A 175 -16.52 22.69 45.57
CA SER A 175 -17.21 23.83 46.20
C SER A 175 -18.47 23.40 46.95
N GLU A 176 -19.27 22.48 46.38
CA GLU A 176 -20.46 21.92 47.05
C GLU A 176 -20.08 21.12 48.30
N SER A 177 -18.99 20.34 48.22
CA SER A 177 -18.42 19.62 49.37
C SER A 177 -17.96 20.59 50.47
N MET A 178 -17.23 21.66 50.12
CA MET A 178 -16.82 22.69 51.09
C MET A 178 -18.02 23.41 51.74
N GLN A 179 -19.06 23.73 50.97
CA GLN A 179 -20.27 24.36 51.50
C GLN A 179 -21.00 23.46 52.49
N ASN A 180 -21.17 22.18 52.14
CA ASN A 180 -21.74 21.19 53.04
C ASN A 180 -20.88 21.00 54.30
N MET A 181 -19.55 21.04 54.17
CA MET A 181 -18.64 20.95 55.33
C MET A 181 -18.80 22.14 56.28
N LEU A 182 -18.87 23.36 55.75
CA LEU A 182 -19.12 24.57 56.54
C LEU A 182 -20.49 24.51 57.23
N VAL A 183 -21.54 24.14 56.50
CA VAL A 183 -22.89 23.98 57.06
C VAL A 183 -22.91 22.90 58.14
N GLY A 184 -22.24 21.77 57.90
CA GLY A 184 -22.11 20.69 58.87
C GLY A 184 -21.42 21.16 60.15
N ALA A 185 -20.31 21.89 60.03
CA ALA A 185 -19.58 22.42 61.18
C ALA A 185 -20.43 23.41 61.99
N VAL A 186 -21.17 24.30 61.32
CA VAL A 186 -22.10 25.23 61.99
C VAL A 186 -23.22 24.45 62.70
N LEU A 187 -23.77 23.41 62.07
CA LEU A 187 -24.79 22.55 62.69
C LEU A 187 -24.24 21.83 63.93
N GLU A 188 -23.01 21.34 63.87
CA GLU A 188 -22.36 20.66 65.00
C GLU A 188 -22.08 21.62 66.15
N VAL A 189 -21.59 22.83 65.87
CA VAL A 189 -21.32 23.84 66.90
C VAL A 189 -22.62 24.35 67.54
N THR A 190 -23.68 24.52 66.76
CA THR A 190 -24.95 25.07 67.25
C THR A 190 -25.79 24.02 67.99
N LEU A 191 -25.98 22.83 67.40
CA LEU A 191 -26.86 21.80 67.96
C LEU A 191 -26.12 20.75 68.79
N GLY A 192 -24.78 20.76 68.79
CA GLY A 192 -23.95 19.89 69.60
C GLY A 192 -23.80 20.36 71.05
N LYS A 193 -23.05 19.58 71.82
CA LYS A 193 -22.70 19.90 73.21
C LYS A 193 -21.28 20.45 73.25
N SER A 194 -21.07 21.48 74.08
CA SER A 194 -19.74 21.96 74.44
C SER A 194 -18.87 20.84 75.04
N LYS A 195 -17.55 21.03 75.05
CA LYS A 195 -16.62 20.20 75.84
C LYS A 195 -16.97 20.17 77.34
N SER A 196 -17.67 21.18 77.83
CA SER A 196 -18.22 21.27 79.19
C SER A 196 -19.65 20.72 79.35
N GLY A 197 -20.21 20.08 78.31
CA GLY A 197 -21.56 19.47 78.33
C GLY A 197 -22.73 20.45 78.12
N LYS A 198 -22.47 21.76 78.04
CA LYS A 198 -23.50 22.79 77.84
C LYS A 198 -24.03 22.79 76.40
N VAL A 199 -25.35 22.85 76.24
CA VAL A 199 -26.02 23.04 74.94
C VAL A 199 -25.74 24.46 74.44
N GLN A 200 -25.36 24.59 73.17
CA GLN A 200 -24.87 25.84 72.58
C GLN A 200 -25.94 26.67 71.86
N SER A 201 -27.14 26.11 71.65
CA SER A 201 -28.25 26.76 70.93
C SER A 201 -29.52 26.82 71.77
N ILE A 202 -30.35 27.82 71.46
CA ILE A 202 -31.73 27.96 71.96
C ILE A 202 -32.67 26.91 71.34
N TYR A 203 -32.27 26.29 70.22
CA TYR A 203 -33.01 25.23 69.54
C TYR A 203 -32.53 23.87 70.03
N SER A 204 -33.47 23.03 70.47
CA SER A 204 -33.19 21.73 71.11
C SER A 204 -32.74 20.65 70.11
N ASN A 205 -33.12 20.76 68.85
CA ASN A 205 -32.79 19.80 67.80
C ASN A 205 -32.86 20.43 66.40
N GLN A 206 -32.49 19.64 65.38
CA GLN A 206 -32.50 20.09 63.98
C GLN A 206 -33.90 20.46 63.50
N ALA A 207 -34.94 19.72 63.90
CA ALA A 207 -36.31 19.99 63.45
C ALA A 207 -36.79 21.36 63.97
N ALA A 208 -36.50 21.71 65.22
CA ALA A 208 -36.80 23.02 65.80
C ALA A 208 -36.04 24.15 65.09
N LEU A 209 -34.80 23.91 64.67
CA LEU A 209 -34.02 24.87 63.89
C LEU A 209 -34.60 25.04 62.47
N VAL A 210 -34.97 23.95 61.79
CA VAL A 210 -35.58 23.99 60.45
C VAL A 210 -36.91 24.72 60.50
N GLU A 211 -37.75 24.44 61.51
CA GLU A 211 -39.01 25.13 61.73
C GLU A 211 -38.80 26.64 61.90
N ALA A 212 -37.86 27.05 62.75
CA ALA A 212 -37.51 28.45 62.96
C ALA A 212 -37.01 29.14 61.68
N ILE A 213 -36.20 28.45 60.86
CA ILE A 213 -35.73 28.97 59.56
C ILE A 213 -36.91 29.16 58.60
N THR A 214 -37.78 28.15 58.47
CA THR A 214 -38.94 28.23 57.57
C THR A 214 -39.96 29.29 57.99
N LEU A 215 -40.13 29.51 59.29
CA LEU A 215 -41.00 30.57 59.82
C LEU A 215 -40.44 31.96 59.54
N ARG A 216 -39.11 32.12 59.63
CA ARG A 216 -38.43 33.41 59.48
C ARG A 216 -38.19 33.81 58.02
N PHE A 217 -38.06 32.84 57.13
CA PHE A 217 -37.80 33.06 55.69
C PHE A 217 -38.87 32.39 54.80
N PRO A 218 -40.14 32.80 54.91
CA PRO A 218 -41.21 32.20 54.12
C PRO A 218 -41.05 32.53 52.63
N GLY A 219 -41.23 31.52 51.76
CA GLY A 219 -41.25 31.71 50.30
C GLY A 219 -39.89 31.87 49.62
N VAL A 220 -38.78 31.77 50.36
CA VAL A 220 -37.43 31.82 49.76
C VAL A 220 -37.13 30.51 49.05
N SER A 221 -36.86 30.59 47.74
CA SER A 221 -36.48 29.44 46.92
C SER A 221 -35.23 28.76 47.49
N GLY A 222 -35.27 27.44 47.66
CA GLY A 222 -34.18 26.66 48.24
C GLY A 222 -34.21 26.51 49.77
N LEU A 223 -35.12 27.18 50.49
CA LEU A 223 -35.28 27.05 51.95
C LEU A 223 -36.57 26.32 52.36
N SER A 224 -37.13 25.47 51.50
CA SER A 224 -38.25 24.61 51.90
C SER A 224 -37.81 23.62 52.98
N LYS A 225 -38.75 23.19 53.84
CA LYS A 225 -38.50 22.19 54.89
C LYS A 225 -37.78 20.96 54.34
N SER A 226 -38.28 20.40 53.23
CA SER A 226 -37.68 19.23 52.57
C SER A 226 -36.25 19.48 52.08
N THR A 227 -35.95 20.69 51.61
CA THR A 227 -34.61 21.05 51.11
C THR A 227 -33.62 21.22 52.25
N LEU A 228 -34.04 21.89 53.33
CA LEU A 228 -33.24 22.08 54.54
C LEU A 228 -32.93 20.75 55.22
N ASP A 229 -33.93 19.88 55.39
CA ASP A 229 -33.74 18.55 55.98
C ASP A 229 -32.73 17.72 55.18
N ARG A 230 -32.86 17.72 53.85
CA ARG A 230 -31.91 17.02 52.97
C ARG A 230 -30.49 17.60 53.08
N ARG A 231 -30.33 18.92 52.92
CA ARG A 231 -29.01 19.58 52.94
C ARG A 231 -28.32 19.45 54.29
N PHE A 232 -29.04 19.55 55.39
CA PHE A 232 -28.48 19.39 56.73
C PHE A 232 -28.06 17.93 57.01
N ALA A 233 -28.84 16.95 56.53
CA ALA A 233 -28.45 15.55 56.63
C ALA A 233 -27.18 15.24 55.82
N ASP A 234 -27.10 15.73 54.58
CA ASP A 234 -25.94 15.56 53.71
C ASP A 234 -24.68 16.22 54.32
N ALA A 235 -24.82 17.47 54.79
CA ALA A 235 -23.75 18.22 55.46
C ALA A 235 -23.19 17.51 56.70
N ARG A 236 -24.05 16.96 57.56
CA ARG A 236 -23.61 16.19 58.73
C ARG A 236 -22.91 14.90 58.36
N ARG A 237 -23.42 14.18 57.35
CA ARG A 237 -22.79 12.94 56.87
C ARG A 237 -21.38 13.22 56.37
N GLN A 238 -21.20 14.28 55.57
CA GLN A 238 -19.90 14.67 55.06
C GLN A 238 -18.95 15.11 56.18
N LEU A 239 -19.38 15.94 57.13
CA LEU A 239 -18.55 16.31 58.28
C LEU A 239 -18.13 15.08 59.11
N ALA A 240 -19.07 14.17 59.37
CA ALA A 240 -18.80 12.96 60.15
C ALA A 240 -17.85 11.98 59.42
N GLN A 241 -17.89 11.94 58.09
CA GLN A 241 -16.95 11.16 57.29
C GLN A 241 -15.54 11.75 57.37
N SER A 242 -15.41 13.07 57.22
CA SER A 242 -14.10 13.74 57.27
C SER A 242 -13.47 13.80 58.66
N ALA A 243 -14.27 13.77 59.73
CA ALA A 243 -13.76 13.70 61.11
C ALA A 243 -13.28 12.28 61.52
N ARG A 244 -13.54 11.26 60.70
CA ARG A 244 -13.14 9.86 60.94
C ARG A 244 -11.87 9.44 60.19
N THR A 245 -11.50 10.19 59.15
CA THR A 245 -10.23 10.10 58.42
C THR A 245 -9.16 10.92 59.12
#